data_AF-A0A7C4DW14-F1
#
_entry.id   AF-A0A7C4DW14-F1
#
_cell.length_a   1.000
_cell.length_b   1.000
_cell.length_c   1.000
_cell.angle_alpha   90.00
_cell.angle_beta   90.00
_cell.angle_gamma   90.00
#
_symmetry.space_group_name_H-M   'P 1'
#
loop_
_entity.id
_entity.type
_entity.pdbx_description
1 polymer ?
#
loop_
_entity_poly.entity_id
_entity_poly.type
_entity_poly.pdbx_seq_one_letter_code
_entity_poly.pdbx_strand_id
1 'polypeptide(L)'
;MDGFMMLSSSDKLQERNLALRLSKLLSNFIPGYNPYDYEGRVIVEVAAEDAKSYFKALKYERGLRVWSGDAIAEWLELWVYKWRERVKLVFDKRFTAIFDKQRELVRETEGLWRALPYREELKELVILALIEVGEFCFTDLVAENIIRSELHAYKKRFKSEEAVLLHLSISPLKFAKNLMRRAKDLKHWRGPLVMFKVDSKILQGATGRIVNRIREANHYALFEF
;
A
#
# COMPACT_ATOMS: atom_id res chain seq x y z
N MET A 1 -31.79 -5.20 8.50
CA MET A 1 -31.71 -5.92 7.22
C MET A 1 -30.24 -6.18 6.94
N ASP A 2 -29.72 -7.27 7.48
CA ASP A 2 -28.31 -7.65 7.31
C ASP A 2 -28.17 -8.44 6.00
N GLY A 3 -28.00 -7.70 4.90
CA GLY A 3 -27.63 -8.26 3.61
C GLY A 3 -26.13 -8.51 3.52
N PHE A 4 -25.51 -9.16 4.52
CA PHE A 4 -24.10 -9.55 4.44
C PHE A 4 -24.00 -10.82 3.58
N MET A 5 -24.00 -10.66 2.25
CA MET A 5 -23.81 -11.79 1.32
C MET A 5 -22.45 -12.45 1.60
N MET A 6 -22.50 -13.59 2.29
CA MET A 6 -21.34 -14.43 2.61
C MET A 6 -20.58 -14.81 1.33
N LEU A 7 -19.25 -14.77 1.41
CA LEU A 7 -18.38 -15.30 0.37
C LEU A 7 -18.69 -16.79 0.13
N SER A 8 -18.66 -17.22 -1.14
CA SER A 8 -18.78 -18.63 -1.46
C SER A 8 -17.59 -19.42 -0.89
N SER A 9 -17.75 -20.73 -0.66
CA SER A 9 -16.66 -21.59 -0.18
C SER A 9 -15.43 -21.56 -1.10
N SER A 10 -15.65 -21.35 -2.41
CA SER A 10 -14.58 -21.16 -3.40
C SER A 10 -13.84 -19.83 -3.18
N ASP A 11 -14.57 -18.73 -3.00
CA ASP A 11 -13.94 -17.40 -2.79
C ASP A 11 -13.11 -17.38 -1.51
N LYS A 12 -13.61 -17.99 -0.43
CA LYS A 12 -12.85 -18.11 0.84
C LYS A 12 -11.56 -18.90 0.68
N LEU A 13 -11.57 -19.95 -0.15
CA LEU A 13 -10.38 -20.74 -0.44
C LEU A 13 -9.38 -19.95 -1.29
N GLN A 14 -9.87 -19.19 -2.27
CA GLN A 14 -9.03 -18.32 -3.11
C GLN A 14 -8.40 -17.20 -2.30
N GLU A 15 -9.17 -16.54 -1.43
CA GLU A 15 -8.66 -15.51 -0.51
C GLU A 15 -7.60 -16.09 0.45
N ARG A 16 -7.83 -17.30 0.99
CA ARG A 16 -6.85 -18.00 1.84
C ARG A 16 -5.54 -18.32 1.11
N ASN A 17 -5.61 -18.66 -0.17
CA ASN A 17 -4.44 -19.00 -0.99
C ASN A 17 -3.83 -17.80 -1.73
N LEU A 18 -4.40 -16.60 -1.56
CA LEU A 18 -4.02 -15.39 -2.30
C LEU A 18 -2.54 -15.07 -2.15
N ALA A 19 -2.03 -15.05 -0.92
CA ALA A 19 -0.63 -14.74 -0.65
C ALA A 19 0.32 -15.73 -1.36
N LEU A 20 0.00 -17.02 -1.38
CA LEU A 20 0.79 -18.03 -2.08
C LEU A 20 0.78 -17.81 -3.60
N ARG A 21 -0.38 -17.46 -4.16
CA ARG A 21 -0.52 -17.17 -5.59
C ARG A 21 0.23 -15.90 -5.98
N LEU A 22 0.06 -14.82 -5.21
CA LEU A 22 0.76 -13.56 -5.43
C LEU A 22 2.27 -13.74 -5.31
N SER A 23 2.73 -14.51 -4.33
CA SER A 23 4.13 -14.88 -4.18
C SER A 23 4.71 -15.53 -5.45
N LYS A 24 3.96 -16.44 -6.10
CA LYS A 24 4.38 -17.04 -7.37
C LYS A 24 4.30 -16.07 -8.55
N LEU A 25 3.31 -15.18 -8.58
CA LEU A 25 3.12 -14.26 -9.72
C LEU A 25 4.08 -13.08 -9.68
N LEU A 26 4.36 -12.52 -8.51
CA LEU A 26 5.24 -11.36 -8.33
C LEU A 26 6.66 -11.59 -8.85
N SER A 27 7.15 -12.83 -8.82
CA SER A 27 8.46 -13.17 -9.41
C SER A 27 8.53 -12.93 -10.93
N ASN A 28 7.39 -12.93 -11.63
CA ASN A 28 7.32 -12.60 -13.05
C ASN A 28 7.38 -11.08 -13.29
N PHE A 29 7.06 -10.27 -12.28
CA PHE A 29 6.85 -8.83 -12.42
C PHE A 29 7.95 -7.99 -11.77
N ILE A 30 8.62 -8.52 -10.74
CA ILE A 30 9.64 -7.82 -9.96
C ILE A 30 10.97 -8.58 -10.08
N PRO A 31 11.95 -8.07 -10.86
CA PRO A 31 13.26 -8.70 -10.98
C PRO A 31 13.96 -8.83 -9.62
N GLY A 32 14.48 -10.03 -9.33
CA GLY A 32 15.19 -10.32 -8.09
C GLY A 32 14.30 -10.46 -6.85
N TYR A 33 12.98 -10.45 -7.02
CA TYR A 33 12.03 -10.75 -5.95
C TYR A 33 12.25 -12.15 -5.39
N ASN A 34 12.34 -12.25 -4.06
CA ASN A 34 12.46 -13.50 -3.33
C ASN A 34 11.35 -13.59 -2.28
N PRO A 35 10.35 -14.48 -2.42
CA PRO A 35 9.24 -14.57 -1.48
C PRO A 35 9.64 -15.06 -0.08
N TYR A 36 10.86 -15.57 0.08
CA TYR A 36 11.35 -16.16 1.33
C TYR A 36 12.20 -15.20 2.16
N ASP A 37 12.56 -14.02 1.64
CA ASP A 37 13.15 -12.97 2.48
C ASP A 37 12.07 -12.12 3.16
N TYR A 38 12.49 -11.24 4.06
CA TYR A 38 11.55 -10.42 4.83
C TYR A 38 10.81 -9.43 3.93
N GLU A 39 11.54 -8.79 3.02
CA GLU A 39 11.04 -7.78 2.09
C GLU A 39 10.00 -8.36 1.13
N GLY A 40 10.26 -9.53 0.56
CA GLY A 40 9.37 -10.24 -0.34
C GLY A 40 8.08 -10.67 0.36
N ARG A 41 8.15 -11.15 1.60
CA ARG A 41 6.95 -11.44 2.41
C ARG A 41 6.11 -10.19 2.65
N VAL A 42 6.73 -9.07 3.02
CA VAL A 42 6.03 -7.80 3.24
C VAL A 42 5.33 -7.33 1.95
N ILE A 43 5.99 -7.44 0.79
CA ILE A 43 5.37 -7.08 -0.50
C ILE A 43 4.14 -7.95 -0.79
N VAL A 44 4.22 -9.25 -0.55
CA VAL A 44 3.09 -10.18 -0.74
C VAL A 44 1.93 -9.85 0.19
N GLU A 45 2.22 -9.59 1.46
CA GLU A 45 1.20 -9.26 2.45
C GLU A 45 0.47 -7.97 2.07
N VAL A 46 1.19 -6.92 1.69
CA VAL A 46 0.60 -5.68 1.20
C VAL A 46 -0.25 -5.92 -0.04
N ALA A 47 0.28 -6.62 -1.04
CA ALA A 47 -0.47 -6.91 -2.26
C ALA A 47 -1.73 -7.74 -1.95
N ALA A 48 -1.66 -8.69 -1.01
CA ALA A 48 -2.82 -9.47 -0.61
C ALA A 48 -3.91 -8.60 0.03
N GLU A 49 -3.55 -7.66 0.90
CA GLU A 49 -4.51 -6.73 1.52
C GLU A 49 -5.11 -5.73 0.50
N ASP A 50 -4.31 -5.22 -0.42
CA ASP A 50 -4.81 -4.37 -1.52
C ASP A 50 -5.75 -5.15 -2.45
N ALA A 51 -5.44 -6.41 -2.78
CA ALA A 51 -6.30 -7.28 -3.58
C ALA A 51 -7.63 -7.52 -2.88
N LYS A 52 -7.62 -7.85 -1.59
CA LYS A 52 -8.85 -8.01 -0.79
C LYS A 52 -9.70 -6.75 -0.82
N SER A 53 -9.07 -5.58 -0.65
CA SER A 53 -9.74 -4.29 -0.65
C SER A 53 -10.35 -3.97 -2.02
N TYR A 54 -9.57 -4.19 -3.09
CA TYR A 54 -10.01 -4.00 -4.47
C TYR A 54 -11.18 -4.91 -4.84
N PHE A 55 -11.08 -6.20 -4.49
CA PHE A 55 -12.12 -7.16 -4.84
C PHE A 55 -13.38 -7.01 -3.99
N LYS A 56 -13.22 -6.60 -2.72
CA LYS A 56 -14.34 -6.17 -1.88
C LYS A 56 -15.05 -4.96 -2.51
N ALA A 57 -14.31 -3.95 -2.96
CA ALA A 57 -14.84 -2.78 -3.65
C ALA A 57 -15.63 -3.15 -4.93
N LEU A 58 -15.05 -3.97 -5.82
CA LEU A 58 -15.73 -4.42 -7.03
C LEU A 58 -17.02 -5.20 -6.75
N LYS A 59 -17.04 -6.00 -5.68
CA LYS A 59 -18.25 -6.71 -5.26
C LYS A 59 -19.37 -5.74 -4.89
N TYR A 60 -19.05 -4.69 -4.12
CA TYR A 60 -20.04 -3.69 -3.72
C TYR A 60 -20.59 -2.89 -4.91
N GLU A 61 -19.73 -2.46 -5.83
CA GLU A 61 -20.15 -1.61 -6.94
C GLU A 61 -20.84 -2.39 -8.08
N ARG A 62 -20.38 -3.60 -8.37
CA ARG A 62 -20.73 -4.30 -9.63
C ARG A 62 -21.34 -5.69 -9.44
N GLY A 63 -21.40 -6.22 -8.22
CA GLY A 63 -21.93 -7.55 -7.94
C GLY A 63 -21.18 -8.70 -8.63
N LEU A 64 -19.94 -8.47 -9.09
CA LEU A 64 -19.16 -9.43 -9.86
C LEU A 64 -18.57 -10.54 -8.96
N ARG A 65 -18.26 -11.70 -9.55
CA ARG A 65 -17.41 -12.73 -8.91
C ARG A 65 -15.96 -12.33 -9.10
N VAL A 66 -15.19 -12.32 -8.01
CA VAL A 66 -14.01 -11.45 -7.94
C VAL A 66 -12.67 -12.16 -7.72
N TRP A 67 -12.69 -13.48 -7.49
CA TRP A 67 -11.50 -14.22 -7.08
C TRP A 67 -11.06 -15.30 -8.09
N SER A 68 -11.14 -15.02 -9.40
CA SER A 68 -10.68 -15.97 -10.42
C SER A 68 -9.15 -15.95 -10.60
N GLY A 69 -8.63 -16.96 -11.31
CA GLY A 69 -7.27 -17.03 -11.83
C GLY A 69 -6.84 -15.71 -12.48
N ASP A 70 -7.59 -15.37 -13.53
CA ASP A 70 -7.31 -14.29 -14.46
C ASP A 70 -7.57 -12.91 -13.83
N ALA A 71 -8.63 -12.74 -13.05
CA ALA A 71 -8.94 -11.47 -12.39
C ALA A 71 -7.82 -11.03 -11.43
N ILE A 72 -7.18 -11.99 -10.72
CA ILE A 72 -6.03 -11.70 -9.86
C ILE A 72 -4.80 -11.32 -10.70
N ALA A 73 -4.58 -11.98 -11.84
CA ALA A 73 -3.46 -11.64 -12.72
C ALA A 73 -3.62 -10.25 -13.33
N GLU A 74 -4.81 -9.93 -13.85
CA GLU A 74 -5.16 -8.61 -14.39
C GLU A 74 -5.02 -7.50 -13.33
N TRP A 75 -5.57 -7.73 -12.13
CA TRP A 75 -5.40 -6.79 -11.02
C TRP A 75 -3.94 -6.63 -10.63
N LEU A 76 -3.16 -7.71 -10.60
CA LEU A 76 -1.75 -7.66 -10.22
C LEU A 76 -0.92 -6.86 -11.23
N GLU A 77 -1.22 -6.93 -12.52
CA GLU A 77 -0.59 -6.07 -13.52
C GLU A 77 -0.80 -4.58 -13.23
N LEU A 78 -2.04 -4.20 -12.90
CA LEU A 78 -2.38 -2.83 -12.49
C LEU A 78 -1.68 -2.44 -11.19
N TRP A 79 -1.64 -3.36 -10.22
CA TRP A 79 -0.97 -3.15 -8.94
C TRP A 79 0.53 -2.93 -9.11
N VAL A 80 1.21 -3.77 -9.90
CA VAL A 80 2.66 -3.63 -10.19
C VAL A 80 2.94 -2.35 -10.96
N TYR A 81 2.10 -2.01 -11.94
CA TYR A 81 2.22 -0.76 -12.67
C TYR A 81 2.19 0.43 -11.71
N LYS A 82 1.21 0.47 -10.81
CA LYS A 82 1.10 1.52 -9.79
C LYS A 82 2.22 1.47 -8.76
N TRP A 83 2.66 0.29 -8.35
CA TRP A 83 3.81 0.11 -7.46
C TRP A 83 5.05 0.81 -8.01
N ARG A 84 5.33 0.67 -9.32
CA ARG A 84 6.47 1.31 -9.99
C ARG A 84 6.34 2.85 -10.02
N GLU A 85 5.13 3.39 -10.13
CA GLU A 85 4.88 4.84 -10.08
C GLU A 85 4.98 5.40 -8.65
N ARG A 86 4.51 4.64 -7.65
CA ARG A 86 4.25 5.14 -6.29
C ARG A 86 5.36 4.81 -5.29
N VAL A 87 6.18 3.79 -5.55
CA VAL A 87 7.23 3.37 -4.62
C VAL A 87 8.59 3.94 -5.01
N LYS A 88 9.25 4.58 -4.03
CA LYS A 88 10.65 4.95 -4.15
C LYS A 88 11.48 4.18 -3.12
N LEU A 89 12.45 3.42 -3.61
CA LEU A 89 13.46 2.78 -2.77
C LEU A 89 14.47 3.83 -2.30
N VAL A 90 14.69 3.90 -0.99
CA VAL A 90 15.61 4.84 -0.36
C VAL A 90 16.65 4.09 0.45
N PHE A 91 17.91 4.29 0.06
CA PHE A 91 19.09 3.66 0.65
C PHE A 91 19.86 4.61 1.57
N ASP A 92 19.56 5.91 1.47
CA ASP A 92 20.34 6.98 2.09
C ASP A 92 19.72 7.44 3.41
N LYS A 93 20.59 7.66 4.41
CA LYS A 93 20.22 8.24 5.70
C LYS A 93 19.65 9.66 5.56
N ARG A 94 19.90 10.40 4.48
CA ARG A 94 19.30 11.72 4.21
C ARG A 94 17.77 11.69 4.16
N PHE A 95 17.15 10.53 3.93
CA PHE A 95 15.69 10.37 3.96
C PHE A 95 15.12 10.08 5.36
N THR A 96 15.95 10.02 6.42
CA THR A 96 15.48 9.78 7.81
C THR A 96 14.42 10.79 8.23
N ALA A 97 14.59 12.06 7.88
CA ALA A 97 13.64 13.13 8.22
C ALA A 97 12.22 12.88 7.68
N ILE A 98 12.07 12.20 6.53
CA ILE A 98 10.74 11.82 6.00
C ILE A 98 10.11 10.75 6.89
N PHE A 99 10.89 9.74 7.27
CA PHE A 99 10.42 8.67 8.16
C PHE A 99 10.12 9.19 9.57
N ASP A 100 10.88 10.18 10.06
CA ASP A 100 10.63 10.83 11.35
C ASP A 100 9.30 11.60 11.32
N LYS A 101 9.04 12.38 10.27
CA LYS A 101 7.75 13.07 10.09
C LYS A 101 6.57 12.11 10.05
N GLN A 102 6.72 10.97 9.37
CA GLN A 102 5.65 9.97 9.32
C GLN A 102 5.43 9.32 10.68
N ARG A 103 6.50 8.97 11.42
CA ARG A 103 6.40 8.46 12.79
C ARG A 103 5.75 9.47 13.73
N GLU A 104 6.09 10.74 13.59
CA GLU A 104 5.49 11.83 14.37
C GLU A 104 4.00 11.96 14.08
N LEU A 105 3.59 11.95 12.80
CA LEU A 105 2.17 11.97 12.42
C LEU A 105 1.41 10.81 13.06
N VAL A 106 1.93 9.58 12.99
CA VAL A 106 1.32 8.39 13.60
C VAL A 106 1.22 8.58 15.11
N ARG A 107 2.32 8.94 15.78
CA ARG A 107 2.36 9.16 17.24
C ARG A 107 1.35 10.21 17.69
N GLU A 108 1.29 11.34 17.00
CA GLU A 108 0.42 12.45 17.37
C GLU A 108 -1.06 12.18 17.11
N THR A 109 -1.39 11.26 16.22
CA THR A 109 -2.76 10.92 15.85
C THR A 109 -3.25 9.64 16.51
N GLU A 110 -2.39 8.91 17.22
CA GLU A 110 -2.70 7.56 17.69
C GLU A 110 -3.90 7.50 18.65
N GLY A 111 -4.04 8.47 19.55
CA GLY A 111 -5.20 8.56 20.44
C GLY A 111 -6.50 8.72 19.65
N LEU A 112 -6.55 9.71 18.76
CA LEU A 112 -7.68 9.94 17.86
C LEU A 112 -7.95 8.76 16.92
N TRP A 113 -6.91 8.11 16.41
CA TRP A 113 -7.03 6.98 15.50
C TRP A 113 -7.70 5.77 16.17
N ARG A 114 -7.36 5.51 17.43
CA ARG A 114 -7.99 4.43 18.22
C ARG A 114 -9.42 4.77 18.62
N ALA A 115 -9.70 6.04 18.88
CA ALA A 115 -11.03 6.51 19.29
C ALA A 115 -11.96 6.87 18.13
N LEU A 116 -11.50 6.82 16.87
CA LEU A 116 -12.28 7.21 15.69
C LEU A 116 -13.45 6.23 15.48
N PRO A 117 -14.72 6.69 15.57
CA PRO A 117 -15.86 5.83 15.27
C PRO A 117 -15.90 5.45 13.79
N TYR A 118 -16.36 4.23 13.50
CA TYR A 118 -16.49 3.68 12.14
C TYR A 118 -15.21 3.80 11.29
N ARG A 119 -14.05 3.61 11.93
CA ARG A 119 -12.73 3.77 11.32
C ARG A 119 -12.55 2.89 10.10
N GLU A 120 -12.94 1.62 10.19
CA GLU A 120 -12.77 0.66 9.10
C GLU A 120 -13.69 1.03 7.92
N GLU A 121 -14.94 1.42 8.19
CA GLU A 121 -15.87 1.88 7.16
C GLU A 121 -15.39 3.16 6.48
N LEU A 122 -14.83 4.11 7.24
CA LEU A 122 -14.20 5.31 6.69
C LEU A 122 -13.00 4.95 5.81
N LYS A 123 -12.18 4.00 6.23
CA LYS A 123 -11.03 3.52 5.46
C LYS A 123 -11.48 2.87 4.15
N GLU A 124 -12.53 2.05 4.19
CA GLU A 124 -13.14 1.44 3.01
C GLU A 124 -13.66 2.50 2.02
N LEU A 125 -14.34 3.54 2.50
CA LEU A 125 -14.79 4.66 1.66
C LEU A 125 -13.62 5.39 1.00
N VAL A 126 -12.51 5.58 1.72
CA VAL A 126 -11.31 6.21 1.17
C VAL A 126 -10.65 5.31 0.13
N ILE A 127 -10.55 4.00 0.39
CA ILE A 127 -10.00 3.03 -0.57
C ILE A 127 -10.84 2.96 -1.84
N LEU A 128 -12.17 2.96 -1.73
CA LEU A 128 -13.07 3.07 -2.88
C LEU A 128 -12.75 4.33 -3.72
N ALA A 129 -12.63 5.49 -3.07
CA ALA A 129 -12.29 6.73 -3.75
C ALA A 129 -10.90 6.72 -4.40
N LEU A 130 -9.93 5.97 -3.85
CA LEU A 130 -8.61 5.73 -4.44
C LEU A 130 -8.71 4.86 -5.70
N ILE A 131 -9.45 3.76 -5.62
CA ILE A 131 -9.67 2.82 -6.73
C ILE A 131 -10.40 3.53 -7.88
N GLU A 132 -11.39 4.36 -7.60
CA GLU A 132 -12.12 5.18 -8.60
C GLU A 132 -11.18 6.07 -9.43
N VAL A 133 -10.05 6.50 -8.86
CA VAL A 133 -9.05 7.31 -9.56
C VAL A 133 -7.83 6.52 -10.06
N GLY A 134 -7.92 5.19 -10.04
CA GLY A 134 -6.91 4.29 -10.57
C GLY A 134 -5.74 4.01 -9.63
N GLU A 135 -5.88 4.28 -8.33
CA GLU A 135 -4.89 3.88 -7.34
C GLU A 135 -5.21 2.48 -6.82
N PHE A 136 -4.36 1.52 -7.17
CA PHE A 136 -4.56 0.10 -6.86
C PHE A 136 -3.51 -0.45 -5.87
N CYS A 137 -2.44 0.30 -5.62
CA CYS A 137 -1.29 -0.14 -4.85
C CYS A 137 -1.11 0.69 -3.58
N PHE A 138 -0.83 0.02 -2.45
CA PHE A 138 -0.77 0.60 -1.10
C PHE A 138 -2.04 1.36 -0.71
N THR A 139 -3.20 0.94 -1.20
CA THR A 139 -4.47 1.63 -0.98
C THR A 139 -4.79 1.73 0.51
N ASP A 140 -4.54 0.67 1.26
CA ASP A 140 -4.74 0.60 2.70
C ASP A 140 -3.86 1.62 3.46
N LEU A 141 -2.54 1.58 3.17
CA LEU A 141 -1.56 2.48 3.76
C LEU A 141 -1.82 3.95 3.40
N VAL A 142 -2.15 4.23 2.14
CA VAL A 142 -2.46 5.58 1.66
C VAL A 142 -3.76 6.09 2.29
N ALA A 143 -4.79 5.24 2.42
CA ALA A 143 -6.04 5.60 3.08
C ALA A 143 -5.83 5.95 4.55
N GLU A 144 -5.11 5.12 5.32
CA GLU A 144 -4.75 5.43 6.70
C GLU A 144 -4.00 6.75 6.80
N ASN A 145 -3.02 6.98 5.92
CA ASN A 145 -2.25 8.22 5.93
C ASN A 145 -3.10 9.47 5.64
N ILE A 146 -4.06 9.38 4.71
CA ILE A 146 -5.01 10.46 4.41
C ILE A 146 -5.84 10.78 5.66
N ILE A 147 -6.39 9.76 6.32
CA ILE A 147 -7.21 9.91 7.52
C ILE A 147 -6.41 10.51 8.67
N ARG A 148 -5.23 9.94 8.98
CA ARG A 148 -4.35 10.47 10.03
C ARG A 148 -3.94 11.91 9.76
N SER A 149 -3.63 12.26 8.52
CA SER A 149 -3.32 13.65 8.15
C SER A 149 -4.48 14.61 8.41
N GLU A 150 -5.73 14.19 8.13
CA GLU A 150 -6.92 15.00 8.41
C GLU A 150 -7.17 15.14 9.91
N LEU A 151 -7.03 14.04 10.67
CA LEU A 151 -7.11 14.05 12.14
C LEU A 151 -6.06 14.98 12.76
N HIS A 152 -4.83 14.95 12.25
CA HIS A 152 -3.76 15.84 12.70
C HIS A 152 -4.09 17.31 12.41
N ALA A 153 -4.66 17.62 11.25
CA ALA A 153 -5.14 18.97 10.94
C ALA A 153 -6.25 19.43 11.90
N TYR A 154 -7.16 18.52 12.27
CA TYR A 154 -8.23 18.80 13.23
C TYR A 154 -7.66 18.99 14.64
N LYS A 155 -6.73 18.15 15.09
CA LYS A 155 -6.02 18.30 16.37
C LYS A 155 -5.34 19.65 16.48
N LYS A 156 -4.67 20.11 15.40
CA LYS A 156 -4.08 21.45 15.33
C LYS A 156 -5.10 22.59 15.45
N ARG A 157 -6.32 22.40 14.94
CA ARG A 157 -7.41 23.38 14.98
C ARG A 157 -8.13 23.43 16.32
N PHE A 158 -8.50 22.28 16.88
CA PHE A 158 -9.34 22.17 18.07
C PHE A 158 -8.54 22.06 19.38
N LYS A 159 -7.24 21.80 19.32
CA LYS A 159 -6.28 21.77 20.45
C LYS A 159 -6.50 20.68 21.51
N SER A 160 -7.61 19.95 21.48
CA SER A 160 -7.89 18.79 22.34
C SER A 160 -8.45 17.63 21.50
N GLU A 161 -8.20 16.39 21.93
CA GLU A 161 -8.74 15.21 21.23
C GLU A 161 -10.25 15.07 21.43
N GLU A 162 -10.75 15.39 22.62
CA GLU A 162 -12.18 15.38 22.96
C GLU A 162 -12.96 16.35 22.06
N ALA A 163 -12.43 17.56 21.85
CA ALA A 163 -13.04 18.54 20.96
C ALA A 163 -13.05 18.07 19.50
N VAL A 164 -12.00 17.36 19.05
CA VAL A 164 -11.99 16.73 17.71
C VAL A 164 -13.06 15.66 17.62
N LEU A 165 -13.15 14.75 18.59
CA LEU A 165 -14.13 13.65 18.59
C LEU A 165 -15.56 14.18 18.62
N LEU A 166 -15.84 15.22 19.42
CA LEU A 166 -17.13 15.90 19.42
C LEU A 166 -17.43 16.55 18.06
N HIS A 167 -16.45 17.17 17.42
CA HIS A 167 -16.66 17.73 16.08
C HIS A 167 -16.95 16.65 15.04
N LEU A 168 -16.26 15.51 15.11
CA LEU A 168 -16.47 14.36 14.22
C LEU A 168 -17.85 13.73 14.42
N SER A 169 -18.39 13.70 15.64
CA SER A 169 -19.75 13.20 15.88
C SER A 169 -20.84 14.15 15.38
N ILE A 170 -20.62 15.47 15.44
CA ILE A 170 -21.56 16.47 14.94
C ILE A 170 -21.55 16.56 13.40
N SER A 171 -20.40 16.34 12.76
CA SER A 171 -20.23 16.53 11.31
C SER A 171 -19.47 15.39 10.61
N PRO A 172 -19.90 14.11 10.78
CA PRO A 172 -19.18 12.96 10.24
C PRO A 172 -19.12 12.97 8.70
N LEU A 173 -20.20 13.40 8.05
CA LEU A 173 -20.28 13.49 6.59
C LEU A 173 -19.31 14.51 6.00
N LYS A 174 -19.05 15.61 6.71
CA LYS A 174 -18.08 16.62 6.26
C LYS A 174 -16.66 16.07 6.30
N PHE A 175 -16.33 15.35 7.38
CA PHE A 175 -15.05 14.67 7.50
C PHE A 175 -14.88 13.63 6.38
N ALA A 176 -15.85 12.72 6.19
CA ALA A 176 -15.82 11.73 5.11
C ALA A 176 -15.67 12.37 3.72
N LYS A 177 -16.41 13.44 3.42
CA LYS A 177 -16.29 14.19 2.15
C LYS A 177 -14.89 14.76 1.94
N ASN A 178 -14.27 15.31 2.98
CA ASN A 178 -12.89 15.82 2.89
C ASN A 178 -11.90 14.69 2.58
N LEU A 179 -12.04 13.54 3.25
CA LEU A 179 -11.17 12.38 3.03
C LEU A 179 -11.27 11.87 1.58
N MET A 180 -12.50 11.65 1.09
CA MET A 180 -12.74 11.23 -0.28
C MET A 180 -12.21 12.23 -1.31
N ARG A 181 -12.38 13.54 -1.07
CA ARG A 181 -11.81 14.58 -1.94
C ARG A 181 -10.29 14.45 -2.01
N ARG A 182 -9.61 14.32 -0.86
CA ARG A 182 -8.15 14.18 -0.81
C ARG A 182 -7.65 12.91 -1.50
N ALA A 183 -8.39 11.81 -1.41
CA ALA A 183 -8.11 10.60 -2.17
C ALA A 183 -8.20 10.87 -3.69
N LYS A 184 -9.29 11.51 -4.14
CA LYS A 184 -9.52 11.83 -5.55
C LYS A 184 -8.50 12.81 -6.13
N ASP A 185 -7.96 13.69 -5.30
CA ASP A 185 -6.90 14.64 -5.70
C ASP A 185 -5.58 13.93 -6.07
N LEU A 186 -5.37 12.67 -5.64
CA LEU A 186 -4.17 11.90 -6.01
C LEU A 186 -4.05 11.59 -7.50
N LYS A 187 -5.15 11.66 -8.26
CA LYS A 187 -5.11 11.55 -9.72
C LYS A 187 -4.21 12.60 -10.38
N HIS A 188 -3.96 13.72 -9.69
CA HIS A 188 -3.09 14.80 -10.15
C HIS A 188 -1.64 14.67 -9.63
N TRP A 189 -1.38 13.78 -8.68
CA TRP A 189 -0.05 13.59 -8.09
C TRP A 189 0.84 12.73 -9.00
N ARG A 190 2.02 13.25 -9.36
CA ARG A 190 2.98 12.61 -10.29
C ARG A 190 4.23 12.02 -9.60
N GLY A 191 4.24 11.94 -8.27
CA GLY A 191 5.40 11.48 -7.50
C GLY A 191 5.18 10.18 -6.72
N PRO A 192 6.22 9.69 -6.03
CA PRO A 192 6.09 8.57 -5.10
C PRO A 192 5.16 8.95 -3.94
N LEU A 193 4.39 7.97 -3.48
CA LEU A 193 3.54 8.05 -2.28
C LEU A 193 4.11 7.21 -1.14
N VAL A 194 4.94 6.21 -1.45
CA VAL A 194 5.48 5.27 -0.48
C VAL A 194 7.00 5.21 -0.62
N MET A 195 7.70 5.33 0.51
CA MET A 195 9.15 5.26 0.58
C MET A 195 9.54 3.95 1.26
N PHE A 196 10.26 3.08 0.54
CA PHE A 196 10.78 1.84 1.11
C PHE A 196 12.24 2.02 1.49
N LYS A 197 12.52 1.94 2.78
CA LYS A 197 13.90 1.94 3.26
C LYS A 197 14.52 0.57 2.99
N VAL A 198 15.55 0.55 2.17
CA VAL A 198 16.31 -0.68 1.87
C VAL A 198 17.62 -0.64 2.65
N ASP A 199 18.00 -1.76 3.27
CA ASP A 199 19.30 -1.85 3.94
C ASP A 199 20.42 -1.78 2.90
N SER A 200 21.29 -0.77 3.03
CA SER A 200 22.49 -0.59 2.22
C SER A 200 23.40 -1.82 2.16
N LYS A 201 23.35 -2.72 3.15
CA LYS A 201 24.09 -3.99 3.16
C LYS A 201 23.67 -4.93 2.02
N ILE A 202 22.43 -4.82 1.54
CA ILE A 202 21.92 -5.58 0.39
C ILE A 202 22.68 -5.20 -0.88
N LEU A 203 23.00 -3.90 -1.04
CA LEU A 203 23.80 -3.44 -2.16
C LEU A 203 25.24 -3.93 -2.07
N GLN A 204 25.84 -4.03 -0.89
CA GLN A 204 27.22 -4.52 -0.75
C GLN A 204 27.38 -5.96 -1.25
N GLY A 205 26.40 -6.83 -1.00
CA GLY A 205 26.39 -8.22 -1.49
C GLY A 205 26.08 -8.37 -2.99
N ALA A 206 25.36 -7.43 -3.59
CA ALA A 206 25.06 -7.43 -5.02
C ALA A 206 26.17 -6.77 -5.85
N THR A 207 26.71 -5.64 -5.38
CA THR A 207 27.81 -4.91 -6.04
C THR A 207 29.10 -5.71 -5.96
N GLY A 208 29.36 -6.45 -4.87
CA GLY A 208 30.50 -7.39 -4.82
C GLY A 208 30.41 -8.48 -5.90
N ARG A 209 29.20 -9.00 -6.19
CA ARG A 209 28.98 -9.97 -7.27
C ARG A 209 29.08 -9.36 -8.67
N ILE A 210 28.64 -8.11 -8.85
CA ILE A 210 28.78 -7.38 -10.12
C ILE A 210 30.24 -7.01 -10.38
N VAL A 211 30.96 -6.50 -9.38
CA VAL A 211 32.39 -6.17 -9.47
C VAL A 211 33.23 -7.43 -9.68
N ASN A 212 32.90 -8.55 -9.02
CA ASN A 212 33.57 -9.82 -9.25
C ASN A 212 33.25 -10.40 -10.64
N ARG A 213 32.01 -10.31 -11.13
CA ARG A 213 31.70 -10.70 -12.53
C ARG A 213 32.40 -9.83 -13.57
N ILE A 214 32.56 -8.53 -13.32
CA ILE A 214 33.33 -7.64 -14.20
C ILE A 214 34.83 -7.99 -14.15
N ARG A 215 35.37 -8.32 -12.97
CA ARG A 215 36.75 -8.81 -12.82
C ARG A 215 36.97 -10.16 -13.49
N GLU A 216 36.05 -11.10 -13.35
CA GLU A 216 36.10 -12.41 -13.99
C GLU A 216 35.97 -12.28 -15.51
N ALA A 217 35.02 -11.47 -16.01
CA ALA A 217 34.89 -11.17 -17.44
C ALA A 217 36.15 -10.49 -18.03
N ASN A 218 36.79 -9.60 -17.28
CA ASN A 218 38.06 -8.98 -17.69
C ASN A 218 39.26 -9.93 -17.56
N HIS A 219 39.17 -11.01 -16.76
CA HIS A 219 40.23 -12.01 -16.65
C HIS A 219 40.23 -12.99 -17.84
N TYR A 220 39.06 -13.24 -18.44
CA TYR A 220 38.91 -14.03 -19.66
C TYR A 220 39.15 -13.22 -20.95
N ALA A 221 39.05 -11.89 -20.90
CA ALA A 221 39.35 -11.01 -22.04
C ALA A 221 40.85 -10.72 -22.26
N LEU A 222 41.74 -11.25 -21.40
CA LEU A 222 43.20 -11.11 -21.52
C LEU A 222 43.89 -12.37 -22.11
N PHE A 223 43.12 -13.34 -22.59
CA PHE A 223 43.61 -14.56 -23.23
C PHE A 223 42.83 -14.90 -24.51
N GLU A 224 42.48 -13.92 -25.34
CA GLU A 224 42.20 -14.16 -26.76
C GLU A 224 42.76 -13.00 -27.59
N PHE A 225 43.87 -13.31 -28.28
CA PHE A 225 44.67 -12.54 -29.26
C PHE A 225 45.56 -11.40 -28.77
#